data_AF-A0A821EB81-F1
#
_entry.id   AF-A0A821EB81-F1
#
_cell.length_a   1.000
_cell.length_b   1.000
_cell.length_c   1.000
_cell.angle_alpha   90.00
_cell.angle_beta   90.00
_cell.angle_gamma   90.00
#
_symmetry.space_group_name_H-M   'P 1'
#
loop_
_entity.id
_entity.type
_entity.pdbx_description
1 polymer ?
#
loop_
_entity_poly.entity_id
_entity_poly.type
_entity_poly.pdbx_seq_one_letter_code
_entity_poly.pdbx_strand_id
1 'polypeptide(L)'
;MRNRLLSQSASMMIGNGEISVSILFDLINNQSKLIHGLVKTDAHPKDKQNFGSCVKISSDDVLSALDDASGSYAIHVYLRLLRSIILAYIERSTSTIDRIYHSWIAVFICRLWWVWLQLTDVKNFSTKYQDKKKNDFFITKAAYHSIEINAHTFLSVVLLV
;
A
#
# COMPACT_ATOMS: atom_id res chain seq x y z
N MET A 1 3.36 -6.71 -2.29
CA MET A 1 2.24 -5.74 -2.22
C MET A 1 1.89 -5.16 -3.58
N ARG A 2 2.80 -4.48 -4.30
CA ARG A 2 2.53 -3.96 -5.67
C ARG A 2 1.82 -4.95 -6.60
N ASN A 3 2.30 -6.19 -6.69
CA ASN A 3 1.67 -7.19 -7.58
C ASN A 3 0.21 -7.50 -7.22
N ARG A 4 -0.19 -7.33 -5.96
CA ARG A 4 -1.59 -7.47 -5.54
C ARG A 4 -2.41 -6.24 -5.94
N LEU A 5 -1.85 -5.03 -5.80
CA LEU A 5 -2.47 -3.79 -6.32
C LEU A 5 -2.73 -3.86 -7.83
N LEU A 6 -1.80 -4.42 -8.60
CA LEU A 6 -1.90 -4.54 -10.05
C LEU A 6 -2.75 -5.74 -10.51
N SER A 7 -3.24 -6.57 -9.60
CA SER A 7 -3.98 -7.78 -9.93
C SER A 7 -5.44 -7.46 -10.24
N GLN A 8 -5.92 -7.85 -11.41
CA GLN A 8 -7.34 -7.69 -11.81
C GLN A 8 -8.31 -8.50 -10.94
N SER A 9 -7.82 -9.58 -10.30
CA SER A 9 -8.63 -10.43 -9.41
C SER A 9 -8.68 -9.96 -7.97
N ALA A 10 -7.74 -9.10 -7.54
CA ALA A 10 -7.70 -8.59 -6.19
C ALA A 10 -8.70 -7.46 -6.04
N SER A 11 -9.42 -7.43 -4.92
CA SER A 11 -10.31 -6.30 -4.58
C SER A 11 -10.03 -5.95 -3.14
N MET A 12 -9.01 -5.13 -2.93
CA MET A 12 -8.62 -4.66 -1.60
C MET A 12 -9.41 -3.41 -1.25
N MET A 13 -9.76 -3.23 0.03
CA MET A 13 -10.56 -2.09 0.49
C MET A 13 -10.01 -1.55 1.80
N ILE A 14 -10.00 -0.23 1.96
CA ILE A 14 -9.68 0.45 3.22
C ILE A 14 -10.79 1.46 3.51
N GLY A 15 -11.51 1.28 4.63
CA GLY A 15 -12.70 2.07 4.90
C GLY A 15 -13.74 1.88 3.79
N ASN A 16 -14.39 2.97 3.39
CA ASN A 16 -15.38 2.93 2.30
C ASN A 16 -14.75 3.02 0.90
N GLY A 17 -13.41 3.00 0.78
CA GLY A 17 -12.71 3.15 -0.49
C GLY A 17 -12.13 1.84 -1.02
N GLU A 18 -12.27 1.62 -2.33
CA GLU A 18 -11.57 0.55 -3.04
C GLU A 18 -10.12 0.97 -3.37
N ILE A 19 -9.17 0.07 -3.12
CA ILE A 19 -7.78 0.28 -3.53
C ILE A 19 -7.67 -0.10 -5.01
N SER A 20 -7.76 0.90 -5.89
CA SER A 20 -7.75 0.69 -7.34
C SER A 20 -6.54 1.34 -8.01
N VAL A 21 -5.91 0.60 -8.92
CA VAL A 21 -4.88 1.13 -9.83
C VAL A 21 -5.46 2.12 -10.86
N SER A 22 -6.78 2.10 -11.10
CA SER A 22 -7.43 3.06 -12.00
C SER A 22 -7.16 4.50 -11.59
N ILE A 23 -7.14 4.78 -10.29
CA ILE A 23 -6.87 6.11 -9.75
C ILE A 23 -5.45 6.59 -10.14
N LEU A 24 -4.48 5.69 -10.22
CA LEU A 24 -3.14 6.02 -10.73
C LEU A 24 -3.15 6.30 -12.23
N PHE A 25 -3.97 5.59 -13.01
CA PHE A 25 -4.13 5.90 -14.43
C PHE A 25 -4.86 7.23 -14.64
N ASP A 26 -5.85 7.54 -13.82
CA ASP A 26 -6.56 8.83 -13.84
C ASP A 26 -5.59 9.97 -13.53
N LEU A 27 -4.73 9.80 -12.51
CA LEU A 27 -3.66 10.74 -12.19
C LEU A 27 -2.72 10.94 -13.39
N ILE A 28 -2.23 9.85 -14.00
CA ILE A 28 -1.32 9.89 -15.16
C ILE A 28 -1.94 10.57 -16.38
N ASN A 29 -3.24 10.41 -16.58
CA ASN A 29 -3.93 10.95 -17.77
C ASN A 29 -4.39 12.41 -17.57
N ASN A 30 -4.69 12.81 -16.34
CA ASN A 30 -5.36 14.09 -16.05
C ASN A 30 -4.46 15.12 -15.35
N GLN A 31 -3.33 14.72 -14.78
CA GLN A 31 -2.35 15.63 -14.18
C GLN A 31 -1.03 15.66 -14.96
N SER A 32 -0.27 16.74 -14.77
CA SER A 32 1.04 16.89 -15.41
C SER A 32 2.04 15.89 -14.83
N LYS A 33 2.77 15.19 -15.72
CA LYS A 33 3.88 14.30 -15.34
C LYS A 33 4.93 15.00 -14.47
N LEU A 34 5.09 16.32 -14.58
CA LEU A 34 6.03 17.07 -13.76
C LEU A 34 5.66 17.08 -12.27
N ILE A 35 4.39 16.83 -11.94
CA ILE A 35 3.90 16.79 -10.56
C ILE A 35 4.21 15.42 -9.94
N HIS A 36 3.84 14.33 -10.62
CA HIS A 36 3.85 12.99 -10.05
C HIS A 36 4.94 12.06 -10.60
N GLY A 37 5.61 12.42 -11.69
CA GLY A 37 6.68 11.65 -12.33
C GLY A 37 6.28 10.34 -13.03
N LEU A 38 5.10 9.79 -12.73
CA LEU A 38 4.59 8.51 -13.28
C LEU A 38 4.40 8.48 -14.80
N VAL A 39 4.59 7.30 -15.38
CA VAL A 39 4.18 6.92 -16.73
C VAL A 39 3.34 5.64 -16.71
N LYS A 40 2.57 5.37 -17.77
CA LYS A 40 1.64 4.22 -17.83
C LYS A 40 2.29 2.87 -17.51
N THR A 41 3.56 2.68 -17.86
CA THR A 41 4.31 1.45 -17.59
C THR A 41 4.56 1.22 -16.09
N ASP A 42 4.61 2.28 -15.27
CA ASP A 42 4.85 2.17 -13.82
C ASP A 42 3.69 1.48 -13.09
N ALA A 43 2.47 1.66 -13.59
CA ALA A 43 1.23 1.06 -13.08
C ALA A 43 0.76 -0.15 -13.89
N HIS A 44 1.56 -0.67 -14.84
CA HIS A 44 1.14 -1.78 -15.70
C HIS A 44 1.56 -3.16 -15.13
N PRO A 45 0.67 -4.17 -15.09
CA PRO A 45 0.96 -5.50 -14.53
C PRO A 45 1.94 -6.37 -15.34
N LYS A 46 2.42 -5.91 -16.50
CA LYS A 46 3.27 -6.73 -17.39
C LYS A 46 4.61 -7.06 -16.75
N ASP A 47 5.21 -6.08 -16.07
CA ASP A 47 6.47 -6.25 -15.38
C ASP A 47 6.25 -6.35 -13.86
N LYS A 48 6.11 -7.59 -13.39
CA LYS A 48 5.87 -7.94 -11.97
C LYS A 48 7.12 -7.85 -11.10
N GLN A 49 8.30 -7.74 -11.70
CA GLN A 49 9.58 -7.69 -10.99
C GLN A 49 10.17 -6.26 -10.96
N ASN A 50 9.50 -5.29 -11.60
CA ASN A 50 9.91 -3.90 -11.57
C ASN A 50 9.83 -3.28 -10.17
N PHE A 51 10.92 -3.38 -9.42
CA PHE A 51 11.03 -2.71 -8.13
C PHE A 51 11.14 -1.19 -8.28
N GLY A 52 11.76 -0.70 -9.36
CA GLY A 52 11.84 0.74 -9.64
C GLY A 52 10.48 1.40 -9.72
N SER A 53 9.54 0.81 -10.48
CA SER A 53 8.16 1.27 -10.53
C SER A 53 7.44 1.12 -9.19
N CYS A 54 7.79 0.14 -8.36
CA CYS A 54 7.25 0.00 -6.99
C CYS A 54 7.64 1.17 -6.09
N VAL A 55 8.91 1.59 -6.13
CA VAL A 55 9.38 2.77 -5.41
C VAL A 55 8.68 4.01 -5.95
N LYS A 56 8.61 4.14 -7.27
CA LYS A 56 8.06 5.32 -7.94
C LYS A 56 6.57 5.55 -7.70
N ILE A 57 5.73 4.51 -7.73
CA ILE A 57 4.28 4.66 -7.43
C ILE A 57 4.00 5.02 -5.98
N SER A 58 4.97 4.88 -5.08
CA SER A 58 4.84 5.21 -3.66
C SER A 58 5.70 6.41 -3.26
N SER A 59 6.19 7.20 -4.23
CA SER A 59 6.97 8.40 -3.95
C SER A 59 6.12 9.48 -3.29
N ASP A 60 6.79 10.40 -2.60
CA ASP A 60 6.13 11.50 -1.89
C ASP A 60 5.43 12.45 -2.87
N ASP A 61 5.96 12.62 -4.08
CA ASP A 61 5.32 13.36 -5.18
C ASP A 61 3.98 12.74 -5.59
N VAL A 62 3.91 11.41 -5.72
CA VAL A 62 2.67 10.70 -6.07
C VAL A 62 1.68 10.77 -4.93
N LEU A 63 2.14 10.60 -3.69
CA LEU A 63 1.28 10.71 -2.50
C LEU A 63 0.66 12.12 -2.42
N SER A 64 1.47 13.16 -2.61
CA SER A 64 1.01 14.55 -2.61
C SER A 64 0.01 14.81 -3.74
N ALA A 65 0.27 14.27 -4.94
CA ALA A 65 -0.63 14.40 -6.08
C ALA A 65 -1.99 13.69 -5.87
N LEU A 66 -2.03 12.67 -5.00
CA LEU A 66 -3.25 11.96 -4.63
C LEU A 66 -4.09 12.70 -3.59
N ASP A 67 -3.51 13.60 -2.78
CA ASP A 67 -4.26 14.38 -1.78
C ASP A 67 -5.35 15.25 -2.43
N ASP A 68 -5.11 15.73 -3.65
CA ASP A 68 -6.07 16.52 -4.44
C ASP A 68 -7.09 15.68 -5.22
N ALA A 69 -6.91 14.36 -5.28
CA ALA A 69 -7.75 13.48 -6.10
C ALA A 69 -8.95 12.95 -5.30
N SER A 70 -10.18 13.23 -5.77
CA SER A 70 -11.40 12.73 -5.13
C SER A 70 -11.45 11.20 -5.12
N GLY A 71 -11.74 10.59 -3.96
CA GLY A 71 -11.85 9.13 -3.84
C GLY A 71 -10.50 8.39 -3.77
N SER A 72 -9.38 9.10 -3.68
CA SER A 72 -8.02 8.52 -3.63
C SER A 72 -7.61 7.97 -2.26
N TYR A 73 -8.39 8.23 -1.20
CA TYR A 73 -7.96 7.98 0.19
C TYR A 73 -7.46 6.54 0.42
N ALA A 74 -8.18 5.52 -0.07
CA ALA A 74 -7.79 4.13 0.12
C ALA A 74 -6.48 3.78 -0.58
N ILE A 75 -6.29 4.22 -1.83
CA ILE A 75 -5.03 3.99 -2.56
C ILE A 75 -3.88 4.81 -1.94
N HIS A 76 -4.16 6.02 -1.46
CA HIS A 76 -3.19 6.86 -0.77
C HIS A 76 -2.66 6.19 0.49
N VAL A 77 -3.55 5.70 1.38
CA VAL A 77 -3.14 4.93 2.57
C VAL A 77 -2.35 3.68 2.19
N TYR A 78 -2.78 2.96 1.14
CA TYR A 78 -2.09 1.76 0.68
C TYR A 78 -0.67 2.05 0.17
N LEU A 79 -0.49 3.12 -0.61
CA LEU A 79 0.81 3.53 -1.13
C LEU A 79 1.70 4.10 -0.02
N ARG A 80 1.13 4.78 0.97
CA ARG A 80 1.86 5.25 2.16
C ARG A 80 2.35 4.09 3.04
N LEU A 81 1.55 3.04 3.18
CA LEU A 81 1.99 1.78 3.80
C LEU A 81 3.16 1.17 3.02
N LEU A 82 3.06 1.09 1.69
CA LEU A 82 4.14 0.60 0.83
C LEU A 82 5.42 1.43 0.96
N ARG A 83 5.30 2.76 0.98
CA ARG A 83 6.40 3.71 1.18
C ARG A 83 7.08 3.51 2.53
N SER A 84 6.29 3.34 3.60
CA SER A 84 6.82 3.09 4.95
C SER A 84 7.63 1.79 5.01
N ILE A 85 7.17 0.72 4.35
CA ILE A 85 7.93 -0.54 4.27
C ILE A 85 9.26 -0.34 3.52
N ILE A 86 9.26 0.42 2.42
CA ILE A 86 10.48 0.73 1.66
C ILE A 86 11.46 1.54 2.52
N LEU A 87 10.98 2.58 3.21
CA LEU A 87 11.81 3.44 4.07
C LEU A 87 12.40 2.64 5.24
N ALA A 88 11.63 1.72 5.84
CA ALA A 88 12.09 0.90 6.95
C ALA A 88 13.19 -0.10 6.55
N TYR A 89 13.02 -0.80 5.43
CA TYR A 89 13.80 -2.02 5.15
C TYR A 89 14.69 -1.97 3.91
N ILE A 90 14.52 -0.99 3.02
CA ILE A 90 15.18 -0.98 1.71
C ILE A 90 16.01 0.29 1.51
N GLU A 91 15.43 1.45 1.83
CA GLU A 91 16.13 2.72 1.71
C GLU A 91 17.36 2.72 2.60
N ARG A 92 18.53 3.12 2.08
CA ARG A 92 19.81 3.00 2.81
C ARG A 92 20.07 4.21 3.69
N SER A 93 19.58 5.38 3.27
CA SER A 93 19.78 6.65 3.97
C SER A 93 18.89 6.82 5.21
N THR A 94 17.87 5.97 5.40
CA THR A 94 16.98 6.03 6.57
C THR A 94 17.75 5.75 7.87
N SER A 95 17.63 6.66 8.84
CA SER A 95 18.21 6.53 10.17
C SER A 95 17.59 5.35 10.94
N THR A 96 18.29 4.81 11.95
CA THR A 96 17.77 3.69 12.75
C THR A 96 16.43 4.02 13.41
N ILE A 97 16.29 5.22 14.00
CA ILE A 97 15.05 5.65 14.65
C ILE A 97 13.90 5.74 13.64
N ASP A 98 14.14 6.33 12.46
CA ASP A 98 13.13 6.43 11.41
C ASP A 98 12.72 5.05 10.88
N ARG A 99 13.66 4.09 10.80
CA ARG A 99 13.34 2.70 10.43
C ARG A 99 12.41 2.05 11.45
N ILE A 100 12.64 2.26 12.75
CA ILE A 100 11.76 1.76 13.81
C ILE A 100 10.38 2.41 13.66
N TYR A 101 10.33 3.72 13.46
CA TYR A 101 9.07 4.43 13.24
C TYR A 101 8.30 3.87 12.03
N HIS A 102 8.97 3.75 10.87
CA HIS A 102 8.34 3.28 9.64
C HIS A 102 7.97 1.79 9.66
N SER A 103 8.71 0.94 10.37
CA SER A 103 8.34 -0.47 10.54
C SER A 103 7.09 -0.61 11.40
N TRP A 104 7.02 0.10 12.52
CA TRP A 104 5.89 0.04 13.45
C TRP A 104 4.64 0.74 12.93
N ILE A 105 4.77 1.85 12.20
CA ILE A 105 3.60 2.47 11.55
C ILE A 105 3.00 1.54 10.49
N ALA A 106 3.83 0.78 9.77
CA ALA A 106 3.35 -0.23 8.82
C ALA A 106 2.56 -1.34 9.53
N VAL A 107 3.07 -1.86 10.66
CA VAL A 107 2.36 -2.83 11.51
C VAL A 107 1.04 -2.26 12.02
N PHE A 108 1.07 -1.03 12.55
CA PHE A 108 -0.12 -0.36 13.07
C PHE A 108 -1.22 -0.21 12.02
N ILE A 109 -0.89 0.29 10.81
CA ILE A 109 -1.84 0.42 9.70
C ILE A 109 -2.42 -0.94 9.33
N CYS A 110 -1.59 -1.98 9.22
CA CYS A 110 -2.07 -3.32 8.88
C CYS A 110 -3.03 -3.89 9.94
N ARG A 111 -2.73 -3.71 11.24
CA ARG A 111 -3.59 -4.15 12.34
C ARG A 111 -4.92 -3.41 12.34
N LEU A 112 -4.88 -2.09 12.20
CA LEU A 112 -6.09 -1.27 12.16
C LEU A 112 -6.98 -1.65 10.97
N TRP A 113 -6.37 -1.83 9.80
CA TRP A 113 -7.06 -2.28 8.60
C TRP A 113 -7.69 -3.67 8.81
N TRP A 114 -6.94 -4.62 9.38
CA TRP A 114 -7.47 -5.95 9.67
C TRP A 114 -8.64 -5.95 10.65
N VAL A 115 -8.52 -5.22 11.77
CA VAL A 115 -9.58 -5.08 12.77
C VAL A 115 -10.83 -4.45 12.15
N TRP A 116 -10.67 -3.39 11.37
CA TRP A 116 -11.79 -2.76 10.66
C TRP A 116 -12.51 -3.75 9.73
N LEU A 117 -11.78 -4.57 8.97
CA LEU A 117 -12.39 -5.63 8.14
C LEU A 117 -13.15 -6.67 8.96
N GLN A 118 -12.70 -6.98 10.18
CA GLN A 118 -13.43 -7.90 11.06
C GLN A 118 -14.73 -7.28 11.58
N LEU A 119 -14.75 -5.99 11.88
CA LEU A 119 -15.92 -5.28 12.38
C LEU A 119 -16.93 -4.93 11.28
N THR A 120 -16.47 -4.79 10.04
CA THR A 120 -17.34 -4.41 8.91
C THR A 120 -18.13 -5.60 8.38
N ASP A 121 -19.41 -5.39 8.06
CA ASP A 121 -20.20 -6.35 7.29
C ASP A 121 -19.84 -6.25 5.80
N VAL A 122 -19.26 -7.33 5.28
CA VAL A 122 -18.77 -7.42 3.90
C VAL A 122 -19.89 -7.26 2.88
N LYS A 123 -21.13 -7.60 3.26
CA LYS A 123 -22.32 -7.43 2.41
C LYS A 123 -22.57 -5.96 2.06
N ASN A 124 -22.06 -5.03 2.85
CA ASN A 124 -22.20 -3.59 2.63
C ASN A 124 -21.21 -3.04 1.59
N PHE A 125 -20.21 -3.81 1.17
CA PHE A 125 -19.19 -3.29 0.23
C PHE A 125 -19.69 -3.18 -1.20
N SER A 126 -20.46 -4.16 -1.69
CA SER A 126 -21.19 -4.12 -2.97
C SER A 126 -21.84 -5.48 -3.24
N THR A 127 -22.94 -5.50 -4.00
CA THR A 127 -23.47 -6.72 -4.65
C THR A 127 -22.44 -7.40 -5.56
N LYS A 128 -21.42 -6.66 -6.02
CA LYS A 128 -20.30 -7.17 -6.84
C LYS A 128 -19.39 -8.18 -6.11
N TYR A 129 -19.43 -8.24 -4.78
CA TYR A 129 -18.47 -9.03 -3.99
C TYR A 129 -19.10 -10.13 -3.12
N GLN A 130 -20.30 -10.62 -3.46
CA GLN A 130 -21.02 -11.61 -2.65
C GLN A 130 -20.24 -12.92 -2.40
N ASP A 131 -19.38 -13.32 -3.34
CA ASP A 131 -18.57 -14.54 -3.22
C ASP A 131 -17.22 -14.33 -2.51
N LYS A 132 -16.84 -13.09 -2.20
CA LYS A 132 -15.53 -12.77 -1.60
C LYS A 132 -15.54 -12.90 -0.08
N LYS A 133 -14.46 -13.46 0.45
CA LYS A 133 -14.23 -13.56 1.90
C LYS A 133 -13.54 -12.29 2.39
N LYS A 134 -13.66 -11.98 3.69
CA LYS A 134 -12.96 -10.85 4.34
C LYS A 134 -11.47 -10.76 3.97
N ASN A 135 -10.81 -11.92 3.86
CA ASN A 135 -9.39 -12.01 3.52
C ASN A 135 -9.05 -11.48 2.12
N ASP A 136 -10.00 -11.49 1.19
CA ASP A 136 -9.78 -11.03 -0.19
C ASP A 136 -9.65 -9.51 -0.26
N PHE A 137 -10.23 -8.80 0.72
CA PHE A 137 -10.18 -7.36 0.87
C PHE A 137 -8.93 -6.84 1.57
N PHE A 138 -8.07 -7.75 2.05
CA PHE A 138 -6.82 -7.41 2.72
C PHE A 138 -5.60 -7.71 1.84
N ILE A 139 -4.41 -7.31 2.29
CA ILE A 139 -3.16 -7.87 1.75
C ILE A 139 -3.07 -9.38 2.03
N THR A 140 -2.15 -10.08 1.35
CA THR A 140 -1.97 -11.51 1.62
C THR A 140 -1.49 -11.73 3.05
N LYS A 141 -1.95 -12.81 3.69
CA LYS A 141 -1.50 -13.18 5.05
C LYS A 141 0.02 -13.28 5.15
N ALA A 142 0.68 -13.80 4.12
CA ALA A 142 2.14 -13.88 4.08
C ALA A 142 2.80 -12.49 4.10
N ALA A 143 2.26 -11.52 3.35
CA ALA A 143 2.77 -10.14 3.39
C ALA A 143 2.53 -9.49 4.75
N TYR A 144 1.35 -9.69 5.33
CA TYR A 144 1.01 -9.18 6.66
C TYR A 144 1.95 -9.70 7.74
N HIS A 145 2.11 -11.04 7.86
CA HIS A 145 3.00 -11.62 8.86
C HIS A 145 4.46 -11.23 8.63
N SER A 146 4.90 -11.10 7.37
CA SER A 146 6.26 -10.64 7.07
C SER A 146 6.50 -9.22 7.57
N ILE A 147 5.52 -8.32 7.44
CA ILE A 147 5.62 -6.96 7.99
C ILE A 147 5.78 -7.00 9.51
N GLU A 148 4.97 -7.80 10.21
CA GLU A 148 5.05 -7.94 11.67
C GLU A 148 6.37 -8.57 12.13
N ILE A 149 6.77 -9.69 11.54
CA ILE A 149 8.01 -10.40 11.90
C ILE A 149 9.22 -9.50 11.68
N ASN A 150 9.28 -8.77 10.56
CA ASN A 150 10.40 -7.88 10.26
C ASN A 150 10.48 -6.71 11.26
N ALA A 151 9.34 -6.15 11.70
CA ALA A 151 9.32 -5.05 12.66
C ALA A 151 9.82 -5.52 14.04
N HIS A 152 9.31 -6.65 14.51
CA HIS A 152 9.76 -7.28 15.75
C HIS A 152 11.24 -7.66 15.71
N THR A 153 11.68 -8.29 14.62
CA THR A 153 13.08 -8.70 14.45
C THR A 153 14.01 -7.50 14.44
N PHE A 154 13.65 -6.44 13.71
CA PHE A 154 14.45 -5.23 13.65
C PHE A 154 14.58 -4.56 15.02
N LEU A 155 13.47 -4.47 15.77
CA LEU A 155 13.50 -3.94 17.13
C LEU A 155 14.41 -4.79 18.04
N SER A 156 14.30 -6.12 17.97
CA SER A 156 15.17 -7.02 18.75
C SER A 156 16.65 -6.83 18.41
N VAL A 157 16.99 -6.66 17.12
CA VAL A 157 18.37 -6.38 16.70
C VAL A 157 18.85 -5.05 17.29
N VAL A 158 18.03 -4.00 17.24
CA VAL A 158 18.39 -2.69 17.82
C VAL A 158 18.59 -2.76 19.33
N LEU A 159 17.80 -3.56 20.05
CA LEU A 159 17.91 -3.69 21.52
C LEU A 159 19.08 -4.57 21.98
N LEU A 160 19.66 -5.38 21.09
CA LEU A 160 20.83 -6.21 21.37
C LEU A 160 22.17 -5.49 21.15
N VAL A 161 22.15 -4.36 20.45
CA VAL A 161 23.30 -3.48 20.18
C VAL A 161 23.34 -2.37 21.22
#